data_AF-A0A497RIH0-F1
#
_entry.id   AF-A0A497RIH0-F1
#
_cell.length_a   1.000
_cell.length_b   1.000
_cell.length_c   1.000
_cell.angle_alpha   90.00
_cell.angle_beta   90.00
_cell.angle_gamma   90.00
#
_symmetry.space_group_name_H-M   'P 1'
#
loop_
_entity.id
_entity.type
_entity.pdbx_description
1 polymer ?
#
loop_
_entity_poly.entity_id
_entity_poly.type
_entity_poly.pdbx_seq_one_letter_code
_entity_poly.pdbx_strand_id
1 'polypeptide(L)'
;MTPQKHDLESLINILAHSGSIAILKSLKKSPKKQIEIVRETKLDKTIVWRRTKELGSYRLIEMKKSITQRQPIFKLTSFGKIVLRLIEEMEEEFKKEFSSL
;
A
#
# COMPACT_ATOMS: atom_id res chain seq x y z
N MET A 1 16.83 0.43 16.31
CA MET A 1 15.68 0.97 15.56
C MET A 1 15.01 1.99 16.47
N THR A 2 15.08 3.28 16.13
CA THR A 2 14.34 4.32 16.85
C THR A 2 12.84 4.03 16.75
N PRO A 3 12.06 4.20 17.84
CA PRO A 3 10.62 4.05 17.77
C PRO A 3 10.07 5.07 16.78
N GLN A 4 9.45 4.57 15.71
CA GLN A 4 8.85 5.43 14.70
C GLN A 4 7.64 6.08 15.35
N LYS A 5 7.65 7.42 15.47
CA LYS A 5 6.50 8.18 15.96
C LYS A 5 5.35 7.94 14.98
N HIS A 6 4.27 7.34 15.47
CA HIS A 6 3.07 7.13 14.66
C HIS A 6 2.30 8.44 14.59
N ASP A 7 2.63 9.26 13.59
CA ASP A 7 1.90 10.49 13.28
C ASP A 7 1.50 10.52 11.80
N LEU A 8 0.62 11.49 11.49
CA LEU A 8 0.06 11.67 10.15
C LEU A 8 1.14 12.04 9.13
N GLU A 9 2.11 12.87 9.51
CA GLU A 9 3.20 13.29 8.61
C GLU A 9 4.05 12.09 8.18
N SER A 10 4.37 11.20 9.11
CA SER A 10 5.13 9.99 8.84
C SER A 10 4.35 8.99 7.98
N LEU A 11 3.02 8.91 8.16
CA LEU A 11 2.12 8.15 7.29
C LEU A 11 2.15 8.71 5.85
N ILE A 12 2.01 10.03 5.69
CA ILE A 12 2.04 10.70 4.39
C ILE A 12 3.38 10.45 3.71
N ASN A 13 4.49 10.54 4.44
CA ASN A 13 5.82 10.27 3.90
C ASN A 13 5.96 8.84 3.34
N ILE A 14 5.41 7.83 4.05
CA ILE A 14 5.41 6.44 3.56
C ILE A 14 4.51 6.28 2.31
N LEU A 15 3.37 6.96 2.27
CA LEU A 15 2.50 6.96 1.09
C LEU A 15 3.18 7.61 -0.12
N ALA A 16 4.00 8.65 0.11
CA ALA A 16 4.77 9.33 -0.92
C ALA A 16 5.95 8.50 -1.46
N HIS A 17 6.37 7.45 -0.75
CA HIS A 17 7.40 6.55 -1.27
C HIS A 17 6.95 5.89 -2.57
N SER A 18 7.87 5.87 -3.56
CA SER A 18 7.62 5.21 -4.85
C SER A 18 7.13 3.78 -4.67
N GLY A 19 6.00 3.47 -5.33
CA GLY A 19 5.34 2.17 -5.33
C GLY A 19 4.30 1.95 -4.21
N SER A 20 4.26 2.77 -3.16
CA SER A 20 3.31 2.57 -2.03
C SER A 20 1.85 2.59 -2.48
N ILE A 21 1.44 3.64 -3.21
CA ILE A 21 0.06 3.79 -3.70
C ILE A 21 -0.30 2.67 -4.69
N ALA A 22 0.62 2.31 -5.59
CA ALA A 22 0.42 1.21 -6.55
C ALA A 22 0.15 -0.12 -5.84
N ILE A 23 0.87 -0.40 -4.74
CA ILE A 23 0.65 -1.59 -3.92
C ILE A 23 -0.72 -1.54 -3.26
N LEU A 24 -1.13 -0.42 -2.65
CA LEU A 24 -2.46 -0.29 -2.05
C LEU A 24 -3.58 -0.54 -3.07
N LYS A 25 -3.47 0.06 -4.26
CA LYS A 25 -4.41 -0.15 -5.38
C LYS A 25 -4.47 -1.61 -5.83
N SER A 26 -3.32 -2.28 -5.94
CA SER A 26 -3.28 -3.71 -6.32
C SER A 26 -4.05 -4.60 -5.34
N LEU A 27 -4.13 -4.21 -4.06
CA LEU A 27 -4.80 -4.94 -2.99
C LEU A 27 -6.28 -4.57 -2.82
N LYS A 28 -6.81 -3.62 -3.62
CA LYS A 28 -8.19 -3.13 -3.53
C LYS A 28 -9.23 -4.25 -3.68
N LYS A 29 -9.03 -5.12 -4.68
CA LYS A 29 -10.02 -6.13 -5.09
C LYS A 29 -9.92 -7.41 -4.25
N SER A 30 -8.71 -7.88 -3.97
CA SER A 30 -8.50 -9.15 -3.30
C SER A 30 -7.17 -9.18 -2.54
N PRO A 31 -7.03 -10.08 -1.54
CA PRO A 31 -5.73 -10.42 -0.98
C PRO A 31 -4.80 -10.99 -2.05
N LYS A 32 -3.50 -10.67 -1.97
CA LYS A 32 -2.50 -11.09 -2.97
C LYS A 32 -1.21 -11.57 -2.33
N LYS A 33 -0.53 -12.51 -2.97
CA LYS A 33 0.86 -12.88 -2.68
C LYS A 33 1.81 -11.82 -3.21
N GLN A 34 3.02 -11.78 -2.66
CA GLN A 34 4.05 -10.84 -3.12
C GLN A 34 4.29 -10.91 -4.64
N ILE A 35 4.33 -12.12 -5.21
CA ILE A 35 4.58 -12.32 -6.64
C ILE A 35 3.47 -11.73 -7.51
N GLU A 36 2.23 -11.73 -7.03
CA GLU A 36 1.08 -11.15 -7.74
C GLU A 36 1.16 -9.63 -7.73
N ILE A 37 1.54 -9.04 -6.58
CA ILE A 37 1.76 -7.60 -6.45
C ILE A 37 2.90 -7.14 -7.37
N VAL A 38 4.01 -7.87 -7.41
CA VAL A 38 5.15 -7.61 -8.32
C VAL A 38 4.68 -7.57 -9.78
N ARG A 39 3.89 -8.56 -10.21
CA ARG A 39 3.40 -8.65 -11.59
C ARG A 39 2.48 -7.49 -11.97
N GLU A 40 1.56 -7.11 -11.08
CA GLU A 40 0.58 -6.05 -11.37
C GLU A 40 1.19 -4.65 -11.31
N THR A 41 2.07 -4.41 -10.33
CA THR A 41 2.70 -3.09 -10.13
C THR A 41 3.95 -2.87 -10.96
N LYS A 42 4.52 -3.94 -11.54
CA LYS A 42 5.82 -3.94 -12.24
C LYS A 42 6.99 -3.46 -11.38
N LEU A 43 6.84 -3.46 -10.06
CA LEU A 43 7.88 -3.08 -9.11
C LEU A 43 8.83 -4.25 -8.83
N ASP A 44 10.08 -3.95 -8.48
CA ASP A 44 11.02 -4.96 -8.02
C ASP A 44 10.54 -5.66 -6.73
N LYS A 45 10.86 -6.95 -6.59
CA LYS A 45 10.47 -7.77 -5.44
C LYS A 45 10.94 -7.17 -4.11
N THR A 46 12.15 -6.59 -4.08
CA THR A 46 12.73 -5.93 -2.91
C THR A 46 11.95 -4.66 -2.54
N ILE A 47 11.53 -3.90 -3.55
CA ILE A 47 10.69 -2.70 -3.35
C ILE A 47 9.34 -3.14 -2.78
N VAL A 48 8.68 -4.13 -3.37
CA VAL A 48 7.39 -4.63 -2.86
C VAL A 48 7.52 -5.13 -1.42
N TRP A 49 8.60 -5.85 -1.08
CA TRP A 49 8.83 -6.30 0.30
C TRP A 49 8.99 -5.12 1.26
N ARG A 50 9.85 -4.16 0.91
CA ARG A 50 10.12 -2.98 1.74
C ARG A 50 8.84 -2.17 1.98
N ARG A 51 8.09 -1.88 0.93
CA ARG A 51 6.86 -1.10 1.01
C ARG A 51 5.76 -1.83 1.77
N THR A 52 5.59 -3.14 1.56
CA THR A 52 4.61 -3.91 2.36
C THR A 52 4.95 -3.94 3.85
N LYS A 53 6.24 -3.90 4.23
CA LYS A 53 6.65 -3.75 5.63
C LYS A 53 6.29 -2.38 6.21
N GLU A 54 6.57 -1.30 5.49
CA GLU A 54 6.23 0.07 5.90
C GLU A 54 4.71 0.28 5.98
N LEU A 55 3.96 -0.14 4.97
CA LEU A 55 2.50 -0.08 4.98
C LEU A 55 1.92 -0.92 6.14
N GLY A 56 2.58 -2.03 6.47
CA GLY A 56 2.22 -2.88 7.60
C GLY A 56 2.46 -2.23 8.96
N SER A 57 3.53 -1.43 9.12
CA SER A 57 3.80 -0.74 10.40
C SER A 57 2.75 0.32 10.73
N TYR A 58 2.05 0.86 9.72
CA TYR A 58 0.91 1.76 9.88
C TYR A 58 -0.45 1.07 9.82
N ARG A 59 -0.46 -0.27 9.87
CA ARG A 59 -1.69 -1.09 9.78
C ARG A 59 -2.53 -0.77 8.55
N LEU A 60 -1.95 -0.32 7.44
CA LEU A 60 -2.67 -0.16 6.17
C LEU A 60 -2.91 -1.52 5.51
N ILE A 61 -1.95 -2.43 5.67
CA ILE A 61 -2.06 -3.81 5.20
C ILE A 61 -1.77 -4.80 6.32
N GLU A 62 -2.42 -5.97 6.26
CA GLU A 62 -2.09 -7.13 7.06
C GLU A 62 -1.33 -8.16 6.22
N MET A 63 -0.32 -8.79 6.82
CA MET A 63 0.42 -9.90 6.23
C MET A 63 0.09 -11.18 7.00
N LYS A 64 -0.62 -12.11 6.35
CA LYS A 64 -0.88 -13.43 6.92
C LYS A 64 0.16 -14.42 6.40
N LYS A 65 0.95 -14.96 7.31
CA LYS A 65 1.79 -16.14 7.03
C LYS A 65 0.88 -17.35 7.18
N SER A 66 0.66 -18.07 6.09
CA SER A 66 0.00 -19.37 6.17
C SER A 66 1.04 -20.41 6.59
N ILE A 67 0.68 -21.27 7.55
CA ILE A 67 1.52 -22.42 7.94
C ILE A 67 1.59 -23.42 6.76
N THR A 68 0.56 -23.47 5.92
CA THR A 68 0.46 -24.35 4.75
C THR A 68 0.94 -23.71 3.45
N GLN A 69 0.83 -22.39 3.27
CA GLN A 69 1.36 -21.71 2.08
C GLN A 69 2.75 -21.11 2.36
N ARG A 70 3.75 -21.54 1.57
CA ARG A 70 5.14 -21.04 1.66
C ARG A 70 5.30 -19.53 1.48
N GLN A 71 4.27 -18.81 1.03
CA GLN A 71 4.37 -17.37 0.71
C GLN A 71 3.35 -16.54 1.51
N PRO A 72 3.75 -15.34 2.00
CA PRO A 72 2.85 -14.43 2.70
C PRO A 72 1.75 -13.90 1.76
N ILE A 73 0.53 -13.80 2.30
CA ILE A 73 -0.60 -13.11 1.66
C ILE A 73 -0.78 -11.75 2.31
N PHE A 74 -0.96 -10.72 1.49
CA PHE A 74 -1.18 -9.34 1.89
C PHE A 74 -2.63 -8.94 1.60
N LYS A 75 -3.24 -8.16 2.50
CA LYS A 75 -4.61 -7.63 2.35
C LYS A 75 -4.70 -6.24 2.97
N LEU A 76 -5.55 -5.36 2.43
CA LEU A 76 -5.91 -4.11 3.08
C LEU A 76 -6.67 -4.36 4.39
N THR A 77 -6.29 -3.63 5.44
CA THR A 77 -7.09 -3.54 6.67
C THR A 77 -8.31 -2.62 6.46
N SER A 78 -9.21 -2.53 7.43
CA SER A 78 -10.30 -1.55 7.40
C SER A 78 -9.78 -0.12 7.29
N PHE A 79 -8.70 0.20 8.01
CA PHE A 79 -8.06 1.52 7.93
C PHE A 79 -7.40 1.75 6.57
N GLY A 80 -6.67 0.76 6.04
CA GLY A 80 -6.06 0.85 4.71
C GLY A 80 -7.08 1.07 3.59
N LYS A 81 -8.28 0.50 3.69
CA LYS A 81 -9.38 0.78 2.74
C LYS A 81 -9.85 2.23 2.79
N ILE A 82 -9.95 2.81 3.99
CA ILE A 82 -10.33 4.23 4.17
C ILE A 82 -9.26 5.13 3.55
N VAL A 83 -7.99 4.87 3.85
CA VAL A 83 -6.86 5.64 3.30
C VAL A 83 -6.80 5.53 1.79
N LEU A 84 -6.98 4.32 1.22
CA LEU A 84 -7.01 4.15 -0.23
C LEU A 84 -8.16 4.92 -0.87
N ARG A 85 -9.34 4.93 -0.26
CA ARG A 85 -10.47 5.73 -0.77
C ARG A 85 -10.15 7.22 -0.80
N LEU A 86 -9.54 7.76 0.27
CA LEU A 86 -9.13 9.17 0.32
C LEU A 86 -8.09 9.50 -0.77
N ILE A 87 -7.13 8.59 -1.01
CA ILE A 87 -6.15 8.77 -2.10
C ILE A 87 -6.85 8.80 -3.46
N GLU A 88 -7.82 7.91 -3.69
CA GLU A 88 -8.59 7.89 -4.94
C GLU A 88 -9.44 9.16 -5.11
N GLU A 89 -10.06 9.66 -4.04
CA GLU A 89 -10.77 10.95 -4.05
C GLU A 89 -9.82 12.11 -4.41
N MET A 90 -8.61 12.15 -3.83
CA MET A 90 -7.60 13.15 -4.17
C MET A 90 -7.17 13.06 -5.64
N GLU A 91 -7.04 11.85 -6.20
CA GLU A 91 -6.69 11.67 -7.62
C GLU A 91 -7.79 12.16 -8.55
N GLU A 92 -9.06 11.97 -8.20
CA GLU A 92 -10.18 12.48 -9.01
C GLU A 92 -10.27 14.01 -8.95
N GLU A 93 -10.09 14.63 -7.78
CA GLU A 93 -10.02 16.09 -7.68
C GLU A 93 -8.80 16.65 -8.44
N PHE A 94 -7.64 16.01 -8.32
CA PHE A 94 -6.45 16.39 -9.09
C PHE A 94 -6.72 16.33 -10.60
N LYS A 95 -7.39 15.28 -11.09
CA LYS A 95 -7.76 15.21 -12.51
C LYS A 95 -8.67 16.37 -12.92
N LYS A 96 -9.66 16.74 -12.12
CA LYS A 96 -10.59 17.84 -12.47
C LYS A 96 -9.87 19.17 -12.62
N GLU A 97 -9.00 19.49 -11.66
CA GLU A 97 -8.23 20.74 -11.65
C GLU A 97 -7.24 20.82 -12.83
N PHE A 98 -6.62 19.71 -13.20
CA PHE A 98 -5.56 19.70 -14.22
C PHE A 98 -5.99 19.18 -15.60
N SER A 99 -7.22 18.70 -15.77
CA SER A 99 -7.80 18.37 -17.10
C SER A 99 -8.56 19.54 -17.74
N SER A 100 -8.62 20.69 -17.05
CA SER A 100 -9.21 21.94 -17.54
C SER A 100 -8.17 22.97 -18.02
N LEU A 101 -6.90 22.54 -18.11
CA LEU A 101 -5.77 23.21 -18.77
C LEU A 101 -5.49 22.57 -20.14
#